data_AF-A0A840CQ82-F1
#
_entry.id   AF-A0A840CQ82-F1
#
_cell.length_a   1.000
_cell.length_b   1.000
_cell.length_c   1.000
_cell.angle_alpha   90.00
_cell.angle_beta   90.00
_cell.angle_gamma   90.00
#
_symmetry.space_group_name_H-M   'P 1'
#
loop_
_entity.id
_entity.type
_entity.pdbx_description
1 polymer ?
#
loop_
_entity_poly.entity_id
_entity_poly.type
_entity_poly.pdbx_seq_one_letter_code
_entity_poly.pdbx_strand_id
1 'polypeptide(L)'
;MKKYNPSNIDLTKYIFFTGKGGVGKTSIACATAVNLADSGKKVLLISTDPASNLQDVFNLDLNNKGTQIKEVPNLTVVNLDPEQAAAEYRESVVAPFRGKLPESVITNMEEQLSGSCTIEIAAFNEFSDFITNQEKRKDYDFIIFDTAPTGHTLRMLQLPSAWNTFIAENTTGASCLGQLSGLEDRKEVYKNAVSTLSDSKQTTLILVSRPDESPLREVERSSNELLDLDIISQNLIINGVLENYDENDTVSKQIYERQQNALNNRSAALLKLNTYIVPLRSYNMTGIDNIRNMLNSDVRAEVAQKEVNTNDFQTIDNIIDDLYNSGKRVIFTMGKGGVGKTTIAGNIARGLAGKGVKVHLTTTDPANHLSFIETKINGITVSHIDEKTVLVAYQKNVLDKARETMGDADLSYIEEDLRSPCTQEIAVFNSFAEIVAKADNEVVVIDTAPTGHTLLLLDSTQSYHKEVERTQGNITPAVQNLLPRLRNEKETEVVIVTLPETTPVFEAQRLQQDLQRAGINNKWWVVNSSLLLTPTNSPFLKAKAQSEIQWIDKVSEISNGNFAVIEWKDKV
;
A
#
# COMPACT_ATOMS: atom_id res chain seq x y z
N MET A 1 19.85 -6.48 20.12
CA MET A 1 18.40 -6.20 20.05
C MET A 1 17.71 -6.96 21.17
N LYS A 2 16.62 -6.43 21.76
CA LYS A 2 15.89 -7.10 22.86
C LYS A 2 14.58 -7.68 22.34
N LYS A 3 14.05 -8.75 22.96
CA LYS A 3 12.68 -9.20 22.66
C LYS A 3 11.68 -8.10 23.02
N TYR A 4 10.71 -7.86 22.16
CA TYR A 4 9.67 -6.87 22.41
C TYR A 4 8.74 -7.34 23.53
N ASN A 5 8.59 -6.51 24.57
CA ASN A 5 7.63 -6.72 25.64
C ASN A 5 7.05 -5.37 26.05
N PRO A 6 5.77 -5.09 25.75
CA PRO A 6 5.12 -3.81 26.04
C PRO A 6 5.21 -3.40 27.50
N SER A 7 5.18 -4.36 28.43
CA SER A 7 5.23 -4.09 29.88
C SER A 7 6.59 -3.56 30.35
N ASN A 8 7.65 -3.73 29.57
CA ASN A 8 9.02 -3.33 29.91
C ASN A 8 9.49 -2.10 29.13
N ILE A 9 8.61 -1.48 28.37
CA ILE A 9 8.91 -0.32 27.52
C ILE A 9 8.11 0.86 28.07
N ASP A 10 8.74 2.03 28.12
CA ASP A 10 8.07 3.27 28.50
C ASP A 10 7.19 3.73 27.33
N LEU A 11 5.96 3.22 27.30
CA LEU A 11 4.95 3.57 26.31
C LEU A 11 4.15 4.77 26.83
N THR A 12 3.91 5.74 25.95
CA THR A 12 3.06 6.89 26.24
C THR A 12 1.59 6.58 25.96
N LYS A 13 0.69 7.54 26.26
CA LYS A 13 -0.76 7.35 26.10
C LYS A 13 -1.17 7.00 24.67
N TYR A 14 -0.55 7.62 23.67
CA TYR A 14 -0.86 7.37 22.27
C TYR A 14 0.26 6.55 21.61
N ILE A 15 -0.08 5.39 21.07
CA ILE A 15 0.89 4.46 20.47
C ILE A 15 0.52 4.24 19.01
N PHE A 16 1.47 4.46 18.12
CA PHE A 16 1.25 4.34 16.67
C PHE A 16 2.09 3.22 16.10
N PHE A 17 1.46 2.34 15.33
CA PHE A 17 2.17 1.31 14.57
C PHE A 17 2.16 1.68 13.09
N THR A 18 3.33 2.02 12.56
CA THR A 18 3.50 2.36 11.14
C THR A 18 4.60 1.51 10.50
N GLY A 19 4.56 1.36 9.18
CA GLY A 19 5.45 0.45 8.45
C GLY A 19 4.90 0.11 7.06
N LYS A 20 5.73 -0.50 6.21
CA LYS A 20 5.29 -1.05 4.93
C LYS A 20 4.16 -2.05 5.18
N GLY A 21 3.13 -2.11 4.34
CA GLY A 21 2.05 -3.06 4.61
C GLY A 21 2.50 -4.54 4.44
N GLY A 22 1.91 -5.44 5.23
CA GLY A 22 2.33 -6.86 5.32
C GLY A 22 3.46 -7.13 6.33
N VAL A 23 4.08 -6.11 6.94
CA VAL A 23 5.13 -6.33 7.97
C VAL A 23 4.60 -6.79 9.33
N GLY A 24 3.28 -6.83 9.53
CA GLY A 24 2.61 -7.29 10.75
C GLY A 24 2.25 -6.19 11.76
N LYS A 25 1.97 -4.97 11.30
CA LYS A 25 1.55 -3.83 12.13
C LYS A 25 0.32 -4.16 12.99
N THR A 26 -0.77 -4.57 12.33
CA THR A 26 -2.03 -4.96 12.98
C THR A 26 -1.83 -6.08 13.99
N SER A 27 -1.05 -7.10 13.65
CA SER A 27 -0.76 -8.22 14.56
C SER A 27 -0.03 -7.74 15.82
N ILE A 28 1.01 -6.92 15.69
CA ILE A 28 1.74 -6.39 16.83
C ILE A 28 0.88 -5.42 17.63
N ALA A 29 0.10 -4.56 16.96
CA ALA A 29 -0.84 -3.64 17.63
C ALA A 29 -1.86 -4.41 18.48
N CYS A 30 -2.45 -5.49 17.93
CA CYS A 30 -3.35 -6.38 18.66
C CYS A 30 -2.65 -7.04 19.85
N ALA A 31 -1.46 -7.61 19.65
CA ALA A 31 -0.74 -8.30 20.71
C ALA A 31 -0.29 -7.34 21.82
N THR A 32 0.09 -6.11 21.46
CA THR A 32 0.37 -5.04 22.42
C THR A 32 -0.89 -4.64 23.19
N ALA A 33 -2.02 -4.46 22.49
CA ALA A 33 -3.28 -4.08 23.11
C ALA A 33 -3.76 -5.13 24.12
N VAL A 34 -3.73 -6.41 23.73
CA VAL A 34 -4.08 -7.53 24.60
C VAL A 34 -3.12 -7.65 25.77
N ASN A 35 -1.80 -7.54 25.56
CA ASN A 35 -0.82 -7.60 26.64
C ASN A 35 -1.03 -6.50 27.69
N LEU A 36 -1.28 -5.26 27.24
CA LEU A 36 -1.56 -4.14 28.14
C LEU A 36 -2.90 -4.32 28.87
N ALA A 37 -3.94 -4.78 28.17
CA ALA A 37 -5.25 -5.03 28.76
C ALA A 37 -5.22 -6.15 29.81
N ASP A 38 -4.54 -7.26 29.52
CA ASP A 38 -4.31 -8.37 30.45
C ASP A 38 -3.47 -7.93 31.66
N SER A 39 -2.64 -6.88 31.52
CA SER A 39 -1.91 -6.26 32.64
C SER A 39 -2.77 -5.30 33.49
N GLY A 40 -4.07 -5.20 33.20
CA GLY A 40 -5.05 -4.39 33.93
C GLY A 40 -5.20 -2.96 33.42
N LYS A 41 -4.65 -2.62 32.25
CA LYS A 41 -4.79 -1.29 31.65
C LYS A 41 -6.05 -1.20 30.80
N LYS A 42 -6.69 -0.03 30.78
CA LYS A 42 -7.80 0.25 29.87
C LYS A 42 -7.25 0.66 28.51
N VAL A 43 -7.51 -0.15 27.49
CA VAL A 43 -6.92 0.01 26.16
C VAL A 43 -8.00 0.20 25.10
N LEU A 44 -7.80 1.21 24.26
CA LEU A 44 -8.56 1.41 23.03
C LEU A 44 -7.65 1.11 21.84
N LEU A 45 -7.98 0.08 21.07
CA LEU A 45 -7.31 -0.23 19.80
C LEU A 45 -8.16 0.28 18.65
N ILE A 46 -7.57 1.10 17.78
CA ILE A 46 -8.22 1.72 16.63
C ILE A 46 -7.44 1.29 15.39
N SER A 47 -8.11 0.70 14.40
CA SER A 47 -7.52 0.53 13.08
C SER A 47 -8.08 1.58 12.12
N THR A 48 -7.16 2.23 11.42
CA THR A 48 -7.45 3.15 10.31
C THR A 48 -6.97 2.58 8.98
N ASP A 49 -6.45 1.33 8.97
CA ASP A 49 -6.06 0.67 7.73
C ASP A 49 -7.33 0.32 6.95
N PRO A 50 -7.54 0.84 5.73
CA PRO A 50 -8.68 0.42 4.92
C PRO A 50 -8.74 -1.10 4.80
N ALA A 51 -7.58 -1.76 4.68
CA ALA A 51 -7.43 -3.20 4.57
C ALA A 51 -7.39 -3.92 5.93
N SER A 52 -7.89 -3.27 6.98
CA SER A 52 -7.88 -3.83 8.32
C SER A 52 -8.53 -5.21 8.36
N ASN A 53 -7.76 -6.16 8.88
CA ASN A 53 -8.20 -7.51 9.17
C ASN A 53 -8.43 -7.69 10.68
N LEU A 54 -8.66 -6.62 11.44
CA LEU A 54 -8.93 -6.71 12.88
C LEU A 54 -10.10 -7.66 13.19
N GLN A 55 -11.13 -7.64 12.34
CA GLN A 55 -12.29 -8.52 12.48
C GLN A 55 -11.89 -9.99 12.37
N ASP A 56 -11.00 -10.32 11.42
CA ASP A 56 -10.45 -11.67 11.25
C ASP A 56 -9.51 -12.05 12.40
N VAL A 57 -8.69 -11.10 12.88
CA VAL A 57 -7.74 -11.32 13.97
C VAL A 57 -8.48 -11.64 15.27
N PHE A 58 -9.51 -10.87 15.62
CA PHE A 58 -10.35 -11.12 16.79
C PHE A 58 -11.44 -12.17 16.56
N ASN A 59 -11.69 -12.57 15.31
CA ASN A 59 -12.78 -13.46 14.88
C ASN A 59 -14.16 -12.95 15.37
N LEU A 60 -14.40 -11.65 15.21
CA LEU A 60 -15.59 -10.94 15.68
C LEU A 60 -15.96 -9.81 14.70
N ASP A 61 -17.27 -9.59 14.52
CA ASP A 61 -17.76 -8.41 13.80
C ASP A 61 -17.46 -7.16 14.62
N LEU A 62 -16.73 -6.22 14.03
CA LEU A 62 -16.37 -4.95 14.66
C LEU A 62 -17.15 -3.79 14.02
N ASN A 63 -17.37 -2.73 14.79
CA ASN A 63 -18.05 -1.52 14.30
C ASN A 63 -17.26 -0.25 14.66
N ASN A 64 -17.68 0.87 14.06
CA ASN A 64 -17.06 2.19 14.23
C ASN A 64 -17.36 2.82 15.61
N LYS A 65 -18.19 2.19 16.46
CA LYS A 65 -18.62 2.72 17.78
C LYS A 65 -17.82 2.14 18.95
N GLY A 66 -16.94 1.18 18.69
CA GLY A 66 -16.17 0.47 19.71
C GLY A 66 -16.88 -0.78 20.21
N THR A 67 -16.18 -1.90 20.10
CA THR A 67 -16.64 -3.23 20.53
C THR A 67 -15.76 -3.69 21.68
N GLN A 68 -16.38 -4.05 22.80
CA GLN A 68 -15.64 -4.64 23.93
C GLN A 68 -15.35 -6.11 23.63
N ILE A 69 -14.10 -6.52 23.83
CA ILE A 69 -13.66 -7.90 23.62
C ILE A 69 -13.91 -8.69 24.92
N LYS A 70 -14.83 -9.64 24.88
CA LYS A 70 -15.30 -10.34 26.09
C LYS A 70 -14.19 -11.12 26.79
N GLU A 71 -13.32 -11.75 26.02
CA GLU A 71 -12.25 -12.61 26.50
C GLU A 71 -11.00 -11.83 26.92
N VAL A 72 -10.94 -10.52 26.63
CA VAL A 72 -9.87 -9.60 27.04
C VAL A 72 -10.51 -8.40 27.76
N PRO A 73 -10.83 -8.54 29.06
CA PRO A 73 -11.38 -7.44 29.85
C PRO A 73 -10.48 -6.20 29.75
N ASN A 74 -11.08 -5.02 29.67
CA ASN A 74 -10.43 -3.71 29.48
C ASN A 74 -9.96 -3.38 28.05
N LEU A 75 -10.18 -4.25 27.06
CA LEU A 75 -9.91 -3.94 25.66
C LEU A 75 -11.19 -3.52 24.91
N THR A 76 -11.17 -2.32 24.33
CA THR A 76 -12.15 -1.87 23.34
C THR A 76 -11.47 -1.79 21.98
N VAL A 77 -12.12 -2.32 20.95
CA VAL A 77 -11.61 -2.29 19.57
C VAL A 77 -12.56 -1.49 18.69
N VAL A 78 -12.03 -0.53 17.96
CA VAL A 78 -12.72 0.26 16.94
C VAL A 78 -12.09 -0.09 15.60
N ASN A 79 -12.90 -0.54 14.67
CA ASN A 79 -12.49 -0.64 13.28
C ASN A 79 -13.13 0.54 12.56
N LEU A 80 -12.33 1.46 12.03
CA LEU A 80 -12.86 2.56 11.23
C LEU A 80 -12.91 2.10 9.79
N ASP A 81 -14.11 2.09 9.20
CA ASP A 81 -14.27 1.91 7.76
C ASP A 81 -14.02 3.27 7.07
N PRO A 82 -12.88 3.46 6.40
CA PRO A 82 -12.57 4.73 5.78
C PRO A 82 -13.39 4.98 4.50
N GLU A 83 -13.94 3.95 3.85
CA GLU A 83 -14.86 4.11 2.73
C GLU A 83 -16.22 4.60 3.22
N GLN A 84 -16.70 4.05 4.33
CA GLN A 84 -17.90 4.56 5.00
C GLN A 84 -17.68 6.01 5.46
N ALA A 85 -16.55 6.30 6.12
CA ALA A 85 -16.24 7.65 6.56
C ALA A 85 -16.14 8.64 5.38
N ALA A 86 -15.56 8.21 4.25
CA ALA A 86 -15.51 9.01 3.03
C ALA A 86 -16.90 9.26 2.43
N ALA A 87 -17.76 8.24 2.44
CA ALA A 87 -19.13 8.37 1.98
C ALA A 87 -19.95 9.33 2.86
N GLU A 88 -19.80 9.24 4.18
CA GLU A 88 -20.42 10.16 5.15
C GLU A 88 -19.89 11.59 4.98
N TYR A 89 -18.57 11.76 4.80
CA TYR A 89 -17.98 13.06 4.51
C TYR A 89 -18.50 13.65 3.20
N ARG A 90 -18.46 12.88 2.10
CA ARG A 90 -19.01 13.28 0.80
C ARG A 90 -20.47 13.70 0.93
N GLU A 91 -21.28 12.91 1.64
CA GLU A 91 -22.68 13.22 1.87
C GLU A 91 -22.85 14.53 2.65
N SER A 92 -22.04 14.77 3.68
CA SER A 92 -22.09 16.01 4.47
C SER A 92 -21.80 17.26 3.63
N VAL A 93 -20.95 17.14 2.60
CA VAL A 93 -20.59 18.23 1.69
C VAL A 93 -21.63 18.40 0.57
N VAL A 94 -22.16 17.30 0.02
CA VAL A 94 -23.05 17.32 -1.16
C VAL A 94 -24.52 17.57 -0.79
N ALA A 95 -25.00 17.02 0.33
CA ALA A 95 -26.41 17.10 0.74
C ALA A 95 -26.99 18.53 0.77
N PRO A 96 -26.27 19.58 1.24
CA PRO A 96 -26.78 20.95 1.25
C PRO A 96 -27.13 21.53 -0.13
N PHE A 97 -26.58 20.95 -1.20
CA PHE A 97 -26.71 21.41 -2.59
C PHE A 97 -27.71 20.59 -3.42
N ARG A 98 -28.07 19.37 -2.98
CA ARG A 98 -29.09 18.56 -3.67
C ARG A 98 -30.42 19.31 -3.74
N GLY A 99 -31.02 19.34 -4.93
CA GLY A 99 -32.24 20.10 -5.22
C GLY A 99 -32.05 21.61 -5.39
N LYS A 100 -30.83 22.15 -5.24
CA LYS A 100 -30.49 23.56 -5.50
C LYS A 100 -29.60 23.76 -6.73
N LEU A 101 -28.76 22.77 -7.04
CA LEU A 101 -27.90 22.76 -8.22
C LEU A 101 -28.39 21.72 -9.25
N PRO A 102 -27.99 21.85 -10.54
CA PRO A 102 -28.28 20.84 -11.55
C PRO A 102 -27.66 19.48 -11.19
N GLU A 103 -28.34 18.38 -11.52
CA GLU A 103 -27.87 17.00 -11.26
C GLU A 103 -26.46 16.74 -11.79
N SER A 104 -26.12 17.23 -12.98
CA SER A 104 -24.78 17.07 -13.56
C SER A 104 -23.67 17.69 -12.72
N VAL A 105 -23.98 18.75 -11.96
CA VAL A 105 -23.02 19.39 -11.03
C VAL A 105 -22.90 18.56 -9.76
N ILE A 106 -24.00 18.03 -9.24
CA ILE A 106 -24.01 17.13 -8.08
C ILE A 106 -23.19 15.86 -8.36
N THR A 107 -23.41 15.21 -9.51
CA THR A 107 -22.64 14.03 -9.92
C THR A 107 -21.14 14.33 -9.99
N ASN A 108 -20.76 15.48 -10.54
CA ASN A 108 -19.35 15.88 -10.63
C ASN A 108 -18.75 16.11 -9.23
N MET A 109 -19.47 16.79 -8.33
CA MET A 109 -19.03 16.97 -6.93
C MET A 109 -18.87 15.63 -6.20
N GLU A 110 -19.81 14.70 -6.37
CA GLU A 110 -19.72 13.36 -5.79
C GLU A 110 -18.51 12.59 -6.31
N GLU A 111 -18.24 12.67 -7.61
CA GLU A 111 -17.09 12.03 -8.27
C GLU A 111 -15.76 12.60 -7.76
N GLN A 112 -15.66 13.93 -7.66
CA GLN A 112 -14.51 14.64 -7.11
C GLN A 112 -14.20 14.23 -5.66
N LEU A 113 -15.23 13.98 -4.85
CA LEU A 113 -15.12 13.54 -3.45
C LEU A 113 -15.10 12.02 -3.28
N SER A 114 -15.01 11.25 -4.37
CA SER A 114 -14.93 9.78 -4.32
C SER A 114 -13.50 9.26 -4.54
N GLY A 115 -12.54 10.15 -4.70
CA GLY A 115 -11.12 9.82 -4.86
C GLY A 115 -10.44 9.36 -3.56
N SER A 116 -9.28 8.72 -3.70
CA SER A 116 -8.46 8.25 -2.56
C SER A 116 -8.07 9.37 -1.60
N CYS A 117 -7.91 10.61 -2.08
CA CYS A 117 -7.64 11.78 -1.22
C CYS A 117 -8.79 12.05 -0.22
N THR A 118 -10.03 11.74 -0.60
CA THR A 118 -11.18 11.91 0.32
C THR A 118 -11.23 10.83 1.39
N ILE A 119 -10.86 9.59 1.01
CA ILE A 119 -10.71 8.47 1.95
C ILE A 119 -9.63 8.80 2.99
N GLU A 120 -8.50 9.37 2.54
CA GLU A 120 -7.43 9.86 3.41
C GLU A 120 -7.92 10.92 4.40
N ILE A 121 -8.61 11.95 3.90
CA ILE A 121 -9.15 13.03 4.75
C ILE A 121 -10.15 12.49 5.77
N ALA A 122 -11.05 11.60 5.35
CA ALA A 122 -12.04 11.00 6.23
C ALA A 122 -11.40 10.15 7.34
N ALA A 123 -10.39 9.33 6.99
CA ALA A 123 -9.62 8.58 7.97
C ALA A 123 -8.88 9.50 8.96
N PHE A 124 -8.32 10.62 8.47
CA PHE A 124 -7.63 11.61 9.32
C PHE A 124 -8.58 12.36 10.25
N ASN A 125 -9.81 12.60 9.82
CA ASN A 125 -10.85 13.23 10.62
C ASN A 125 -11.23 12.37 11.83
N GLU A 126 -11.56 11.10 11.60
CA GLU A 126 -11.85 10.15 12.67
C GLU A 126 -10.68 10.03 13.63
N PHE A 127 -9.48 9.90 13.06
CA PHE A 127 -8.24 9.87 13.80
C PHE A 127 -8.05 11.08 14.74
N SER A 128 -8.22 12.29 14.21
CA SER A 128 -8.04 13.53 14.96
C SER A 128 -9.08 13.67 16.07
N ASP A 129 -10.28 13.17 15.86
CA ASP A 129 -11.35 13.18 16.86
C ASP A 129 -11.01 12.26 18.06
N PHE A 130 -10.32 11.13 17.85
CA PHE A 130 -9.86 10.27 18.96
C PHE A 130 -8.69 10.86 19.75
N ILE A 131 -7.87 11.72 19.14
CA ILE A 131 -6.80 12.43 19.84
C ILE A 131 -7.34 13.61 20.64
N THR A 132 -8.17 14.43 20.00
CA THR A 132 -8.55 15.76 20.51
C THR A 132 -9.77 15.73 21.42
N ASN A 133 -10.67 14.75 21.27
CA ASN A 133 -11.87 14.65 22.10
C ASN A 133 -11.54 14.16 23.51
N GLN A 134 -11.64 15.07 24.49
CA GLN A 134 -11.32 14.75 25.87
C GLN A 134 -12.25 13.71 26.52
N GLU A 135 -13.51 13.60 26.09
CA GLU A 135 -14.41 12.59 26.65
C GLU A 135 -14.04 11.20 26.16
N LYS A 136 -13.78 11.04 24.85
CA LYS A 136 -13.36 9.77 24.25
C LYS A 136 -12.06 9.23 24.84
N ARG A 137 -11.15 10.09 25.34
CA ARG A 137 -9.83 9.66 25.87
C ARG A 137 -9.77 9.41 27.37
N LYS A 138 -10.75 9.90 28.16
CA LYS A 138 -10.66 9.90 29.64
C LYS A 138 -10.72 8.50 30.23
N ASP A 139 -11.40 7.59 29.54
CA ASP A 139 -11.63 6.23 30.04
C ASP A 139 -10.50 5.25 29.72
N TYR A 140 -9.49 5.67 28.97
CA TYR A 140 -8.41 4.79 28.49
C TYR A 140 -7.04 5.24 28.98
N ASP A 141 -6.26 4.28 29.47
CA ASP A 141 -4.85 4.47 29.82
C ASP A 141 -4.00 4.58 28.54
N PHE A 142 -4.31 3.74 27.54
CA PHE A 142 -3.63 3.67 26.25
C PHE A 142 -4.60 3.70 25.09
N ILE A 143 -4.24 4.45 24.04
CA ILE A 143 -4.92 4.49 22.76
C ILE A 143 -3.92 4.07 21.69
N ILE A 144 -4.17 2.93 21.05
CA ILE A 144 -3.29 2.30 20.07
C ILE A 144 -3.89 2.48 18.68
N PHE A 145 -3.10 3.01 17.76
CA PHE A 145 -3.46 3.17 16.36
C PHE A 145 -2.70 2.15 15.50
N ASP A 146 -3.45 1.28 14.84
CA ASP A 146 -2.98 0.46 13.72
C ASP A 146 -3.21 1.24 12.42
N THR A 147 -2.14 1.85 11.88
CA THR A 147 -2.26 2.79 10.77
C THR A 147 -2.12 2.10 9.40
N ALA A 148 -2.59 2.78 8.36
CA ALA A 148 -2.24 2.48 6.97
C ALA A 148 -0.69 2.53 6.75
N PRO A 149 -0.17 2.09 5.58
CA PRO A 149 1.27 2.11 5.28
C PRO A 149 1.94 3.48 5.49
N THR A 150 3.24 3.48 5.80
CA THR A 150 3.94 4.68 6.30
C THR A 150 3.86 5.89 5.38
N GLY A 151 4.00 5.72 4.06
CA GLY A 151 3.91 6.84 3.11
C GLY A 151 2.54 7.52 3.10
N HIS A 152 1.46 6.76 3.30
CA HIS A 152 0.11 7.30 3.41
C HIS A 152 -0.08 8.04 4.73
N THR A 153 0.40 7.45 5.84
CA THR A 153 0.38 8.10 7.17
C THR A 153 1.17 9.42 7.15
N LEU A 154 2.35 9.43 6.53
CA LEU A 154 3.20 10.61 6.40
C LEU A 154 2.58 11.71 5.54
N ARG A 155 1.99 11.34 4.39
CA ARG A 155 1.22 12.28 3.57
C ARG A 155 0.08 12.89 4.39
N MET A 156 -0.72 12.08 5.08
CA MET A 156 -1.79 12.57 5.95
C MET A 156 -1.29 13.57 7.02
N LEU A 157 -0.08 13.38 7.56
CA LEU A 157 0.54 14.30 8.53
C LEU A 157 1.14 15.56 7.90
N GLN A 158 1.52 15.51 6.63
CA GLN A 158 2.01 16.65 5.85
C GLN A 158 0.88 17.49 5.26
N LEU A 159 -0.32 16.92 5.08
CA LEU A 159 -1.47 17.66 4.54
C LEU A 159 -1.77 18.95 5.34
N PRO A 160 -1.79 18.96 6.70
CA PRO A 160 -2.01 20.19 7.45
C PRO A 160 -0.94 21.27 7.25
N SER A 161 0.33 20.90 7.05
CA SER A 161 1.42 21.89 6.83
C SER A 161 1.43 22.39 5.40
N ALA A 162 1.29 21.51 4.41
CA ALA A 162 1.16 21.85 3.00
C ALA A 162 -0.02 22.80 2.75
N TRP A 163 -1.15 22.58 3.45
CA TRP A 163 -2.33 23.43 3.34
C TRP A 163 -2.21 24.74 4.11
N ASN A 164 -1.51 24.77 5.25
CA ASN A 164 -1.23 26.04 5.93
C ASN A 164 -0.37 26.96 5.06
N THR A 165 0.67 26.42 4.42
CA THR A 165 1.51 27.16 3.49
C THR A 165 0.71 27.59 2.26
N PHE A 166 -0.05 26.68 1.66
CA PHE A 166 -0.89 26.99 0.50
C PHE A 166 -1.96 28.05 0.81
N ILE A 167 -2.69 27.94 1.94
CA ILE A 167 -3.70 28.93 2.35
C ILE A 167 -3.05 30.28 2.69
N ALA A 168 -1.83 30.28 3.24
CA ALA A 168 -1.11 31.52 3.59
C ALA A 168 -0.47 32.22 2.39
N GLU A 169 -0.01 31.46 1.39
CA GLU A 169 0.72 31.97 0.22
C GLU A 169 -0.20 32.20 -1.01
N ASN A 170 -1.40 31.62 -1.03
CA ASN A 170 -2.38 31.82 -2.10
C ASN A 170 -3.00 33.22 -2.00
N THR A 171 -2.45 34.15 -2.80
CA THR A 171 -2.85 35.57 -2.86
C THR A 171 -3.96 35.86 -3.88
N THR A 172 -4.32 34.91 -4.74
CA THR A 172 -5.24 35.11 -5.87
C THR A 172 -6.61 34.45 -5.68
N GLY A 173 -6.78 33.58 -4.67
CA GLY A 173 -8.07 33.03 -4.27
C GLY A 173 -8.73 32.09 -5.29
N ALA A 174 -8.07 31.80 -6.41
CA ALA A 174 -8.55 30.91 -7.46
C ALA A 174 -7.69 29.65 -7.47
N SER A 175 -8.22 28.57 -6.91
CA SER A 175 -7.68 27.22 -7.11
C SER A 175 -8.85 26.28 -7.35
N CYS A 176 -8.62 25.24 -8.16
CA CYS A 176 -9.56 24.16 -8.50
C CYS A 176 -10.02 23.31 -7.29
N LEU A 177 -9.79 23.78 -6.07
CA LEU A 177 -9.86 23.06 -4.81
C LEU A 177 -11.11 23.42 -4.00
N GLY A 178 -12.29 23.33 -4.61
CA GLY A 178 -13.58 23.42 -3.89
C GLY A 178 -13.73 22.39 -2.76
N GLN A 179 -12.91 21.33 -2.79
CA GLN A 179 -12.80 20.27 -1.79
C GLN A 179 -12.22 20.73 -0.44
N LEU A 180 -11.58 21.90 -0.38
CA LEU A 180 -10.88 22.39 0.82
C LEU A 180 -11.76 23.22 1.77
N SER A 181 -12.95 23.63 1.34
CA SER A 181 -13.85 24.49 2.13
C SER A 181 -14.27 23.87 3.48
N GLY A 182 -14.44 22.54 3.54
CA GLY A 182 -14.78 21.83 4.79
C GLY A 182 -13.61 21.63 5.77
N LEU A 183 -12.37 21.86 5.33
CA LEU A 183 -11.17 21.65 6.15
C LEU A 183 -10.79 22.88 6.98
N GLU A 184 -11.21 24.07 6.55
CA GLU A 184 -10.93 25.33 7.23
C GLU A 184 -11.58 25.37 8.63
N ASP A 185 -12.79 24.83 8.76
CA ASP A 185 -13.53 24.70 10.02
C ASP A 185 -12.86 23.75 11.04
N ARG A 186 -12.01 22.83 10.59
CA ARG A 186 -11.33 21.82 11.42
C ARG A 186 -9.84 22.09 11.65
N LYS A 187 -9.33 23.24 11.23
CA LYS A 187 -7.90 23.62 11.31
C LYS A 187 -7.27 23.44 12.70
N GLU A 188 -7.96 23.88 13.76
CA GLU A 188 -7.46 23.76 15.13
C GLU A 188 -7.41 22.30 15.63
N VAL A 189 -8.34 21.46 15.18
CA VAL A 189 -8.36 20.02 15.50
C VAL A 189 -7.12 19.35 14.91
N TYR A 190 -6.79 19.64 13.64
CA TYR A 190 -5.60 19.10 12.98
C TYR A 190 -4.30 19.59 13.60
N LYS A 191 -4.21 20.88 13.91
CA LYS A 191 -3.04 21.44 14.58
C LYS A 191 -2.78 20.75 15.93
N ASN A 192 -3.83 20.52 16.71
CA ASN A 192 -3.72 19.81 17.98
C ASN A 192 -3.37 18.32 17.80
N ALA A 193 -3.88 17.67 16.75
CA ALA A 193 -3.52 16.29 16.42
C ALA A 193 -2.02 16.18 16.09
N VAL A 194 -1.52 17.04 15.20
CA VAL A 194 -0.09 17.10 14.84
C VAL A 194 0.77 17.44 16.05
N SER A 195 0.39 18.43 16.87
CA SER A 195 1.18 18.77 18.07
C SER A 195 1.22 17.62 19.07
N THR A 196 0.14 16.85 19.20
CA THR A 196 0.10 15.67 20.09
C THR A 196 1.01 14.56 19.55
N LEU A 197 1.03 14.36 18.24
CA LEU A 197 1.90 13.39 17.58
C LEU A 197 3.39 13.70 17.72
N SER A 198 3.77 14.98 17.62
CA SER A 198 5.15 15.42 17.79
C SER A 198 5.58 15.51 19.28
N ASP A 199 4.64 15.49 20.23
CA ASP A 199 4.95 15.50 21.67
C ASP A 199 5.41 14.11 22.15
N SER A 200 6.72 13.97 22.34
CA SER A 200 7.37 12.77 22.89
C SER A 200 6.85 12.28 24.26
N LYS A 201 6.15 13.13 25.03
CA LYS A 201 5.54 12.75 26.31
C LYS A 201 4.15 12.14 26.15
N GLN A 202 3.50 12.40 25.02
CA GLN A 202 2.14 11.94 24.74
C GLN A 202 2.12 10.78 23.75
N THR A 203 3.08 10.78 22.81
CA THR A 203 3.09 9.87 21.67
C THR A 203 4.37 9.05 21.57
N THR A 204 4.19 7.74 21.34
CA THR A 204 5.25 6.79 21.02
C THR A 204 4.96 6.22 19.64
N LEU A 205 5.88 6.46 18.70
CA LEU A 205 5.78 5.90 17.37
C LEU A 205 6.58 4.60 17.28
N ILE A 206 5.96 3.55 16.78
CA ILE A 206 6.54 2.23 16.58
C ILE A 206 6.60 1.94 15.08
N LEU A 207 7.82 1.97 14.56
CA LEU A 207 8.16 1.57 13.20
C LEU A 207 8.25 0.04 13.16
N VAL A 208 7.43 -0.61 12.35
CA VAL A 208 7.43 -2.07 12.17
C VAL A 208 8.10 -2.40 10.85
N SER A 209 9.06 -3.32 10.90
CA SER A 209 9.76 -3.84 9.73
C SER A 209 9.83 -5.37 9.76
N ARG A 210 10.40 -5.95 8.69
CA ARG A 210 10.79 -7.36 8.60
C ARG A 210 12.32 -7.44 8.50
N PRO A 211 12.95 -8.55 8.87
CA PRO A 211 14.39 -8.76 8.73
C PRO A 211 14.78 -9.00 7.26
N ASP A 212 14.55 -8.00 6.42
CA ASP A 212 14.82 -8.03 4.97
C ASP A 212 15.23 -6.63 4.51
N GLU A 213 16.10 -6.52 3.50
CA GLU A 213 16.70 -5.26 3.06
C GLU A 213 15.66 -4.24 2.61
N SER A 214 14.68 -4.64 1.79
CA SER A 214 13.68 -3.70 1.24
C SER A 214 12.79 -3.10 2.34
N PRO A 215 12.17 -3.89 3.24
CA PRO A 215 11.45 -3.36 4.40
C PRO A 215 12.30 -2.50 5.34
N LEU A 216 13.58 -2.83 5.55
CA LEU A 216 14.46 -2.04 6.42
C LEU A 216 14.79 -0.68 5.80
N ARG A 217 15.11 -0.61 4.51
CA ARG A 217 15.35 0.65 3.78
C ARG A 217 14.11 1.55 3.78
N GLU A 218 12.93 0.97 3.61
CA GLU A 218 11.67 1.74 3.63
C GLU A 218 11.38 2.34 5.02
N VAL A 219 11.69 1.60 6.08
CA VAL A 219 11.57 2.11 7.45
C VAL A 219 12.62 3.19 7.74
N GLU A 220 13.83 3.07 7.22
CA GLU A 220 14.84 4.13 7.31
C GLU A 220 14.37 5.42 6.64
N ARG A 221 13.87 5.33 5.40
CA ARG A 221 13.29 6.48 4.68
C ARG A 221 12.17 7.13 5.48
N SER A 222 11.22 6.31 5.94
CA SER A 222 10.08 6.76 6.74
C SER A 222 10.51 7.43 8.05
N SER A 223 11.50 6.86 8.74
CA SER A 223 12.03 7.40 10.00
C SER A 223 12.59 8.80 9.80
N ASN A 224 13.35 9.03 8.71
CA ASN A 224 13.89 10.34 8.37
C ASN A 224 12.76 11.34 8.06
N GLU A 225 11.76 10.95 7.28
CA GLU A 225 10.60 11.81 6.96
C GLU A 225 9.81 12.21 8.22
N LEU A 226 9.69 11.30 9.20
CA LEU A 226 9.06 11.59 10.49
C LEU A 226 9.93 12.52 11.36
N LEU A 227 11.26 12.39 11.30
CA LEU A 227 12.18 13.29 11.99
C LEU A 227 12.11 14.71 11.41
N ASP A 228 11.94 14.85 10.09
CA ASP A 228 11.74 16.14 9.43
C ASP A 228 10.42 16.82 9.86
N LEU A 229 9.48 16.07 10.44
CA LEU A 229 8.22 16.55 11.02
C LEU A 229 8.27 16.72 12.56
N ASP A 230 9.48 16.73 13.14
CA ASP A 230 9.73 16.82 14.58
C ASP A 230 9.16 15.63 15.40
N ILE A 231 8.81 14.51 14.77
CA ILE A 231 8.34 13.29 15.45
C ILE A 231 9.56 12.44 15.85
N ILE A 232 10.17 12.80 16.98
CA ILE A 232 11.45 12.22 17.43
C ILE A 232 11.32 10.93 18.26
N SER A 233 10.13 10.66 18.82
CA SER A 233 9.88 9.52 19.72
C SER A 233 9.61 8.23 18.95
N GLN A 234 10.66 7.64 18.38
CA GLN A 234 10.57 6.48 17.49
C GLN A 234 11.23 5.22 18.08
N ASN A 235 10.51 4.10 18.08
CA ASN A 235 11.01 2.76 18.36
C ASN A 235 10.92 1.89 17.10
N LEU A 236 11.84 0.94 16.95
CA LEU A 236 11.82 -0.02 15.84
C LEU A 236 11.47 -1.43 16.34
N ILE A 237 10.48 -2.07 15.74
CA ILE A 237 10.20 -3.49 15.90
C ILE A 237 10.52 -4.21 14.59
N ILE A 238 11.41 -5.20 14.68
CA ILE A 238 11.69 -6.14 13.60
C ILE A 238 10.84 -7.39 13.84
N ASN A 239 9.80 -7.55 13.05
CA ASN A 239 8.83 -8.62 13.18
C ASN A 239 9.24 -9.89 12.43
N GLY A 240 8.89 -11.04 12.99
CA GLY A 240 9.09 -12.36 12.44
C GLY A 240 10.55 -12.71 12.16
N VAL A 241 11.40 -12.44 13.14
CA VAL A 241 12.79 -12.92 13.15
C VAL A 241 12.78 -14.42 13.39
N LEU A 242 13.38 -15.19 12.48
CA LEU A 242 13.65 -16.60 12.68
C LEU A 242 14.82 -16.73 13.67
N GLU A 243 14.53 -17.19 14.89
CA GLU A 243 15.54 -17.21 15.97
C GLU A 243 16.62 -18.25 15.74
N ASN A 244 16.26 -19.40 15.16
CA ASN A 244 17.15 -20.49 14.81
C ASN A 244 16.64 -21.17 13.53
N TYR A 245 17.53 -21.86 12.81
CA TYR A 245 17.17 -22.71 11.67
C TYR A 245 17.34 -24.19 12.02
N ASP A 246 16.76 -25.07 11.20
CA ASP A 246 16.95 -26.52 11.29
C ASP A 246 18.17 -26.91 10.45
N GLU A 247 19.19 -27.51 11.09
CA GLU A 247 20.45 -27.88 10.44
C GLU A 247 20.26 -28.85 9.26
N ASN A 248 19.18 -29.63 9.26
CA ASN A 248 18.85 -30.58 8.20
C ASN A 248 17.92 -30.01 7.12
N ASP A 249 17.63 -28.71 7.17
CA ASP A 249 16.72 -28.04 6.24
C ASP A 249 17.36 -26.82 5.58
N THR A 250 17.67 -26.95 4.29
CA THR A 250 18.33 -25.93 3.49
C THR A 250 17.53 -24.63 3.40
N VAL A 251 16.19 -24.74 3.32
CA VAL A 251 15.28 -23.60 3.18
C VAL A 251 15.30 -22.75 4.45
N SER A 252 15.14 -23.36 5.63
CA SER A 252 15.18 -22.65 6.91
C SER A 252 16.54 -21.97 7.14
N LYS A 253 17.63 -22.63 6.72
CA LYS A 253 18.97 -22.05 6.77
C LYS A 253 19.09 -20.82 5.85
N GLN A 254 18.62 -20.91 4.61
CA GLN A 254 18.62 -19.78 3.67
C GLN A 254 17.81 -18.59 4.20
N ILE A 255 16.58 -18.84 4.68
CA ILE A 255 15.75 -17.79 5.31
C ILE A 255 16.50 -17.14 6.46
N TYR A 256 17.08 -17.94 7.37
CA TYR A 256 17.83 -17.43 8.51
C TYR A 256 19.04 -16.59 8.08
N GLU A 257 19.88 -17.10 7.18
CA GLU A 257 21.08 -16.39 6.70
C GLU A 257 20.72 -15.08 5.99
N ARG A 258 19.68 -15.08 5.15
CA ARG A 258 19.16 -13.86 4.51
C ARG A 258 18.71 -12.84 5.55
N GLN A 259 17.99 -13.27 6.59
CA GLN A 259 17.58 -12.39 7.68
C GLN A 259 18.78 -11.82 8.44
N GLN A 260 19.76 -12.66 8.81
CA GLN A 260 20.97 -12.19 9.50
C GLN A 260 21.77 -11.21 8.65
N ASN A 261 21.88 -11.44 7.34
CA ASN A 261 22.55 -10.54 6.43
C ASN A 261 21.88 -9.15 6.42
N ALA A 262 20.55 -9.10 6.26
CA ALA A 262 19.80 -7.85 6.29
C ALA A 262 19.92 -7.13 7.65
N LEU A 263 19.91 -7.86 8.76
CA LEU A 263 20.04 -7.30 10.12
C LEU A 263 21.43 -6.76 10.43
N ASN A 264 22.47 -7.40 9.91
CA ASN A 264 23.87 -7.00 10.09
C ASN A 264 24.23 -5.80 9.20
N ASN A 265 23.61 -5.68 8.03
CA ASN A 265 23.84 -4.58 7.09
C ASN A 265 22.91 -3.37 7.31
N ARG A 266 22.28 -3.25 8.48
CA ARG A 266 21.46 -2.08 8.80
C ARG A 266 22.29 -0.80 8.80
N SER A 267 21.69 0.27 8.31
CA SER A 267 22.33 1.58 8.26
C SER A 267 22.61 2.15 9.64
N ALA A 268 23.52 3.13 9.70
CA ALA A 268 23.80 3.87 10.92
C ALA A 268 22.58 4.60 11.48
N ALA A 269 21.62 5.01 10.63
CA ALA A 269 20.38 5.64 11.07
C ALA A 269 19.50 4.66 11.85
N LEU A 270 19.28 3.45 11.32
CA LEU A 270 18.49 2.41 12.00
C LEU A 270 19.15 1.93 13.30
N LEU A 271 20.48 1.90 13.37
CA LEU A 271 21.20 1.51 14.59
C LEU A 271 21.03 2.49 15.75
N LYS A 272 20.63 3.75 15.50
CA LYS A 272 20.34 4.74 16.54
C LYS A 272 18.97 4.52 17.20
N LEU A 273 18.06 3.81 16.52
CA LEU A 273 16.72 3.55 17.03
C LEU A 273 16.74 2.44 18.09
N ASN A 274 15.94 2.63 19.13
CA ASN A 274 15.67 1.58 20.11
C ASN A 274 14.97 0.40 19.41
N THR A 275 15.72 -0.68 19.19
CA THR A 275 15.27 -1.81 18.38
C THR A 275 14.87 -3.02 19.22
N TYR A 276 13.66 -3.50 18.98
CA TYR A 276 13.11 -4.73 19.51
C TYR A 276 12.86 -5.77 18.41
N ILE A 277 12.80 -7.04 18.79
CA ILE A 277 12.48 -8.14 17.89
C ILE A 277 11.22 -8.88 18.35
N VAL A 278 10.41 -9.31 17.39
CA VAL A 278 9.32 -10.28 17.61
C VAL A 278 9.66 -11.54 16.82
N PRO A 279 9.76 -12.72 17.46
CA PRO A 279 10.05 -13.97 16.76
C PRO A 279 9.01 -14.34 15.71
N LEU A 280 9.43 -15.05 14.67
CA LEU A 280 8.53 -15.67 13.70
C LEU A 280 7.70 -16.75 14.41
N ARG A 281 6.38 -16.71 14.24
CA ARG A 281 5.45 -17.71 14.79
C ARG A 281 5.01 -18.71 13.73
N SER A 282 4.81 -19.96 14.11
CA SER A 282 4.39 -21.04 13.21
C SER A 282 2.91 -20.98 12.83
N TYR A 283 2.10 -20.26 13.62
CA TYR A 283 0.66 -20.10 13.46
C TYR A 283 0.26 -18.72 12.91
N ASN A 284 -0.97 -18.63 12.40
CA ASN A 284 -1.60 -17.38 11.98
C ASN A 284 -2.18 -16.60 13.18
N MET A 285 -2.24 -15.27 13.06
CA MET A 285 -2.73 -14.37 14.12
C MET A 285 -4.26 -14.31 14.21
N THR A 286 -4.93 -15.46 14.18
CA THR A 286 -6.39 -15.55 14.29
C THR A 286 -6.76 -16.12 15.65
N GLY A 287 -7.63 -15.42 16.37
CA GLY A 287 -8.11 -15.80 17.69
C GLY A 287 -7.25 -15.28 18.84
N ILE A 288 -7.90 -15.04 19.98
CA ILE A 288 -7.34 -14.32 21.13
C ILE A 288 -6.15 -15.06 21.77
N ASP A 289 -6.17 -16.39 21.78
CA ASP A 289 -5.05 -17.19 22.31
C ASP A 289 -3.77 -16.98 21.49
N ASN A 290 -3.88 -16.96 20.16
CA ASN A 290 -2.74 -16.70 19.28
C ASN A 290 -2.21 -15.26 19.45
N ILE A 291 -3.11 -14.29 19.67
CA ILE A 291 -2.74 -12.90 19.97
C ILE A 291 -1.92 -12.83 21.28
N ARG A 292 -2.37 -13.50 22.34
CA ARG A 292 -1.63 -13.58 23.62
C ARG A 292 -0.28 -14.27 23.49
N ASN A 293 -0.22 -15.33 22.68
CA ASN A 293 1.01 -16.09 22.47
C ASN A 293 2.02 -15.34 21.60
N MET A 294 1.58 -14.42 20.71
CA MET A 294 2.43 -13.75 19.72
C MET A 294 3.75 -13.22 20.30
N LEU A 295 3.69 -12.53 21.44
CA LEU A 295 4.87 -11.91 22.05
C LEU A 295 5.66 -12.86 22.96
N ASN A 296 5.07 -13.98 23.35
CA ASN A 296 5.56 -14.82 24.44
C ASN A 296 6.10 -16.18 23.96
N SER A 297 5.34 -16.90 23.15
CA SER A 297 5.60 -18.31 22.83
C SER A 297 5.21 -18.69 21.41
N ASP A 298 5.96 -19.66 20.85
CA ASP A 298 5.52 -20.37 19.65
C ASP A 298 4.71 -21.58 20.10
N VAL A 299 3.40 -21.50 19.96
CA VAL A 299 2.51 -22.63 20.18
C VAL A 299 2.35 -23.29 18.82
N ARG A 300 3.08 -24.38 18.60
CA ARG A 300 2.82 -25.22 17.43
C ARG A 300 1.41 -25.77 17.60
N ALA A 301 0.45 -25.19 16.88
CA ALA A 301 -0.82 -25.85 16.73
C ALA A 301 -0.52 -27.24 16.15
N GLU A 302 -1.08 -28.28 16.76
CA GLU A 302 -1.19 -29.60 16.11
C GLU A 302 -2.14 -29.44 14.93
N VAL A 303 -1.71 -28.72 13.90
CA VAL A 303 -2.50 -28.52 12.70
C VAL A 303 -2.51 -29.87 12.00
N ALA A 304 -3.69 -30.49 11.94
CA ALA A 304 -3.91 -31.66 11.11
C ALA A 304 -3.41 -31.31 9.70
N GLN A 305 -2.42 -32.07 9.22
CA GLN A 305 -1.85 -31.83 7.90
C GLN A 305 -2.96 -32.06 6.87
N LYS A 306 -3.45 -30.98 6.25
CA LYS A 306 -4.34 -31.08 5.10
C LYS A 306 -3.45 -31.46 3.93
N GLU A 307 -3.63 -32.69 3.44
CA GLU A 307 -3.03 -33.10 2.17
C GLU A 307 -3.69 -32.29 1.05
N VAL A 308 -2.87 -31.53 0.32
CA VAL A 308 -3.29 -30.76 -0.84
C VAL A 308 -2.59 -31.34 -2.05
N ASN A 309 -3.35 -31.68 -3.09
CA ASN A 309 -2.76 -32.10 -4.36
C ASN A 309 -2.19 -30.88 -5.09
N THR A 310 -0.91 -30.60 -4.89
CA THR A 310 -0.24 -29.46 -5.51
C THR A 310 -0.01 -29.63 -7.01
N ASN A 311 -0.22 -30.83 -7.57
CA ASN A 311 -0.05 -31.09 -9.00
C ASN A 311 -1.10 -30.38 -9.87
N ASP A 312 -2.23 -29.99 -9.28
CA ASP A 312 -3.30 -29.29 -9.99
C ASP A 312 -3.04 -27.77 -10.08
N PHE A 313 -2.03 -27.25 -9.39
CA PHE A 313 -1.67 -25.84 -9.45
C PHE A 313 -1.01 -25.50 -10.79
N GLN A 314 -1.48 -24.42 -11.41
CA GLN A 314 -0.88 -23.93 -12.64
C GLN A 314 0.47 -23.27 -12.36
N THR A 315 1.34 -23.25 -13.36
CA THR A 315 2.67 -22.64 -13.28
C THR A 315 2.68 -21.27 -13.96
N ILE A 316 3.76 -20.52 -13.74
CA ILE A 316 4.00 -19.27 -14.48
C ILE A 316 4.07 -19.51 -16.00
N ASP A 317 4.52 -20.69 -16.44
CA ASP A 317 4.56 -21.03 -17.86
C ASP A 317 3.17 -21.17 -18.46
N ASN A 318 2.18 -21.68 -17.71
CA ASN A 318 0.79 -21.71 -18.17
C ASN A 318 0.23 -20.31 -18.40
N ILE A 319 0.58 -19.34 -17.54
CA ILE A 319 0.21 -17.93 -17.72
C ILE A 319 0.87 -17.37 -18.98
N ILE A 320 2.17 -17.61 -19.17
CA ILE A 320 2.92 -17.14 -20.33
C ILE A 320 2.38 -17.72 -21.64
N ASP A 321 2.01 -19.01 -21.63
CA ASP A 321 1.38 -19.69 -22.76
C ASP A 321 0.02 -19.06 -23.11
N ASP A 322 -0.82 -18.80 -22.10
CA ASP A 322 -2.13 -18.17 -22.31
C ASP A 322 -1.98 -16.74 -22.85
N LEU A 323 -1.08 -15.93 -22.28
CA LEU A 323 -0.78 -14.56 -22.72
C LEU A 323 -0.28 -14.53 -24.17
N TYR A 324 0.60 -15.48 -24.53
CA TYR A 324 1.12 -15.62 -25.90
C TYR A 324 0.02 -16.05 -26.88
N ASN A 325 -0.74 -17.10 -26.55
CA ASN A 325 -1.76 -17.67 -27.44
C ASN A 325 -2.97 -16.75 -27.63
N SER A 326 -3.33 -15.98 -26.61
CA SER A 326 -4.39 -14.97 -26.69
C SER A 326 -3.95 -13.68 -27.36
N GLY A 327 -2.65 -13.54 -27.68
CA GLY A 327 -2.12 -12.40 -28.42
C GLY A 327 -2.09 -11.09 -27.62
N LYS A 328 -2.00 -11.15 -26.29
CA LYS A 328 -1.96 -9.96 -25.43
C LYS A 328 -0.76 -9.09 -25.81
N ARG A 329 -0.99 -7.78 -25.86
CA ARG A 329 -0.02 -6.76 -26.26
C ARG A 329 0.44 -5.89 -25.10
N VAL A 330 -0.43 -5.64 -24.12
CA VAL A 330 -0.13 -4.88 -22.92
C VAL A 330 -0.37 -5.77 -21.71
N ILE A 331 0.65 -5.99 -20.90
CA ILE A 331 0.59 -6.90 -19.76
C ILE A 331 1.06 -6.16 -18.52
N PHE A 332 0.19 -6.04 -17.53
CA PHE A 332 0.53 -5.45 -16.23
C PHE A 332 0.83 -6.53 -15.21
N THR A 333 1.85 -6.31 -14.38
CA THR A 333 1.92 -6.96 -13.07
C THR A 333 1.54 -5.96 -11.99
N MET A 334 0.51 -6.30 -11.22
CA MET A 334 -0.06 -5.41 -10.20
C MET A 334 -0.22 -6.13 -8.87
N GLY A 335 -0.31 -5.37 -7.78
CA GLY A 335 -0.31 -5.89 -6.42
C GLY A 335 0.49 -5.03 -5.46
N LYS A 336 0.47 -5.38 -4.18
CA LYS A 336 1.12 -4.59 -3.13
C LYS A 336 2.65 -4.53 -3.30
N GLY A 337 3.30 -3.55 -2.68
CA GLY A 337 4.77 -3.48 -2.63
C GLY A 337 5.36 -4.70 -1.92
N GLY A 338 6.37 -5.33 -2.51
CA GLY A 338 7.09 -6.47 -1.92
C GLY A 338 6.51 -7.85 -2.24
N VAL A 339 5.39 -7.97 -2.95
CA VAL A 339 4.81 -9.27 -3.38
C VAL A 339 5.57 -9.92 -4.55
N GLY A 340 6.54 -9.22 -5.14
CA GLY A 340 7.39 -9.73 -6.23
C GLY A 340 6.94 -9.38 -7.65
N LYS A 341 6.17 -8.30 -7.85
CA LYS A 341 5.68 -7.86 -9.17
C LYS A 341 6.78 -7.75 -10.25
N THR A 342 7.90 -7.11 -9.92
CA THR A 342 9.05 -6.94 -10.82
C THR A 342 9.62 -8.29 -11.25
N THR A 343 9.72 -9.23 -10.32
CA THR A 343 10.18 -10.60 -10.59
C THR A 343 9.23 -11.32 -11.54
N ILE A 344 7.92 -11.23 -11.31
CA ILE A 344 6.90 -11.83 -12.18
C ILE A 344 6.91 -11.17 -13.57
N ALA A 345 7.02 -9.84 -13.64
CA ALA A 345 7.13 -9.11 -14.91
C ALA A 345 8.36 -9.57 -15.71
N GLY A 346 9.51 -9.73 -15.03
CA GLY A 346 10.72 -10.28 -15.62
C GLY A 346 10.54 -11.70 -16.15
N ASN A 347 9.87 -12.58 -15.41
CA ASN A 347 9.57 -13.96 -15.84
C ASN A 347 8.68 -13.96 -17.09
N ILE A 348 7.61 -13.17 -17.09
CA ILE A 348 6.69 -13.05 -18.23
C ILE A 348 7.43 -12.52 -19.45
N ALA A 349 8.21 -11.44 -19.30
CA ALA A 349 8.98 -10.86 -20.39
C ALA A 349 9.97 -11.86 -21.00
N ARG A 350 10.69 -12.62 -20.16
CA ARG A 350 11.61 -13.67 -20.60
C ARG A 350 10.91 -14.81 -21.34
N GLY A 351 9.80 -15.31 -20.81
CA GLY A 351 9.07 -16.40 -21.45
C GLY A 351 8.48 -16.00 -22.80
N LEU A 352 7.95 -14.78 -22.93
CA LEU A 352 7.45 -14.24 -24.20
C LEU A 352 8.59 -14.02 -25.21
N ALA A 353 9.73 -13.46 -24.78
CA ALA A 353 10.90 -13.31 -25.64
C ALA A 353 11.46 -14.65 -26.11
N GLY A 354 11.46 -15.68 -25.23
CA GLY A 354 11.84 -17.05 -25.57
C GLY A 354 10.95 -17.69 -26.65
N LYS A 355 9.70 -17.21 -26.80
CA LYS A 355 8.78 -17.60 -27.88
C LYS A 355 8.95 -16.77 -29.16
N GLY A 356 9.97 -15.91 -29.22
CA GLY A 356 10.30 -15.11 -30.41
C GLY A 356 9.56 -13.77 -30.51
N VAL A 357 8.89 -13.34 -29.43
CA VAL A 357 8.19 -12.05 -29.40
C VAL A 357 9.16 -10.94 -29.02
N LYS A 358 9.05 -9.77 -29.66
CA LYS A 358 9.75 -8.57 -29.23
C LYS A 358 9.05 -8.01 -27.99
N VAL A 359 9.78 -7.82 -26.90
CA VAL A 359 9.22 -7.38 -25.61
C VAL A 359 9.85 -6.06 -25.16
N HIS A 360 9.02 -5.16 -24.64
CA HIS A 360 9.43 -3.96 -23.92
C HIS A 360 9.03 -4.11 -22.45
N LEU A 361 10.01 -4.30 -21.57
CA LEU A 361 9.80 -4.34 -20.12
C LEU A 361 10.01 -2.94 -19.55
N THR A 362 9.08 -2.47 -18.74
CA THR A 362 9.19 -1.17 -18.08
C THR A 362 8.82 -1.28 -16.60
N THR A 363 9.44 -0.45 -15.77
CA THR A 363 9.05 -0.29 -14.36
C THR A 363 8.76 1.18 -14.08
N THR A 364 7.75 1.36 -13.24
CA THR A 364 7.41 2.65 -12.63
C THR A 364 7.90 2.71 -11.17
N ASP A 365 8.64 1.71 -10.69
CA ASP A 365 9.17 1.69 -9.33
C ASP A 365 10.40 2.62 -9.22
N PRO A 366 10.38 3.65 -8.34
CA PRO A 366 11.50 4.56 -8.13
C PRO A 366 12.77 3.87 -7.60
N ALA A 367 12.66 2.67 -7.02
CA ALA A 367 13.81 1.91 -6.52
C ALA A 367 14.64 1.22 -7.63
N ASN A 368 14.22 1.30 -8.90
CA ASN A 368 14.88 0.70 -10.06
C ASN A 368 15.32 -0.77 -9.84
N HIS A 369 14.38 -1.58 -9.32
CA HIS A 369 14.58 -3.02 -9.08
C HIS A 369 14.85 -3.82 -10.36
N LEU A 370 14.71 -3.21 -11.55
CA LEU A 370 15.09 -3.82 -12.83
C LEU A 370 16.61 -3.99 -12.99
N SER A 371 17.43 -3.32 -12.19
CA SER A 371 18.89 -3.53 -12.18
C SER A 371 19.30 -4.97 -11.84
N PHE A 372 18.42 -5.74 -11.17
CA PHE A 372 18.61 -7.17 -10.88
C PHE A 372 18.25 -8.08 -12.05
N ILE A 373 17.44 -7.62 -13.01
CA ILE A 373 17.15 -8.38 -14.22
C ILE A 373 18.31 -8.14 -15.16
N GLU A 374 19.29 -9.06 -15.18
CA GLU A 374 20.45 -9.00 -16.08
C GLU A 374 20.03 -8.64 -17.52
N THR A 375 20.19 -7.38 -17.88
CA THR A 375 19.83 -6.83 -19.19
C THR A 375 20.90 -7.19 -20.19
N LYS A 376 20.73 -8.36 -20.83
CA LYS A 376 21.31 -8.70 -22.16
C LYS A 376 20.64 -9.94 -22.77
N ILE A 377 19.31 -10.03 -22.69
CA ILE A 377 18.55 -11.07 -23.37
C ILE A 377 18.10 -10.53 -24.73
N ASN A 378 18.47 -11.22 -25.81
CA ASN A 378 18.02 -10.89 -27.16
C ASN A 378 16.49 -10.88 -27.21
N GLY A 379 15.89 -9.79 -27.70
CA GLY A 379 14.44 -9.64 -27.84
C GLY A 379 13.74 -8.86 -26.72
N ILE A 380 14.45 -8.46 -25.64
CA ILE A 380 13.90 -7.62 -24.57
C ILE A 380 14.57 -6.25 -24.57
N THR A 381 13.76 -5.19 -24.63
CA THR A 381 14.19 -3.81 -24.37
C THR A 381 13.66 -3.38 -23.00
N VAL A 382 14.45 -2.61 -22.25
CA VAL A 382 14.09 -2.19 -20.90
C VAL A 382 14.04 -0.67 -20.80
N SER A 383 13.02 -0.13 -20.13
CA SER A 383 12.90 1.29 -19.79
C SER A 383 12.50 1.50 -18.33
N HIS A 384 12.73 2.71 -17.83
CA HIS A 384 12.36 3.15 -16.49
C HIS A 384 11.71 4.53 -16.60
N ILE A 385 10.63 4.78 -15.85
CA ILE A 385 10.03 6.11 -15.72
C ILE A 385 10.57 6.76 -14.45
N ASP A 386 11.47 7.72 -14.60
CA ASP A 386 11.93 8.57 -13.49
C ASP A 386 11.00 9.76 -13.34
N GLU A 387 10.19 9.76 -12.27
CA GLU A 387 9.18 10.78 -11.99
C GLU A 387 9.76 12.20 -11.98
N LYS A 388 10.96 12.40 -11.41
CA LYS A 388 11.58 13.73 -11.31
C LYS A 388 12.02 14.21 -12.68
N THR A 389 12.65 13.31 -13.46
CA THR A 389 13.12 13.63 -14.80
C THR A 389 11.95 13.94 -15.74
N VAL A 390 10.86 13.16 -15.63
CA VAL A 390 9.64 13.33 -16.43
C VAL A 390 8.89 14.62 -16.05
N LEU A 391 8.79 14.93 -14.75
CA LEU A 391 8.18 16.19 -14.29
C LEU A 391 8.93 17.40 -14.83
N VAL A 392 10.26 17.43 -14.71
CA VAL A 392 11.08 18.55 -15.21
C VAL A 392 10.91 18.72 -16.73
N ALA A 393 10.89 17.62 -17.48
CA ALA A 393 10.67 17.67 -18.92
C ALA A 393 9.28 18.20 -19.28
N TYR A 394 8.23 17.80 -18.55
CA TYR A 394 6.87 18.26 -18.74
C TYR A 394 6.72 19.74 -18.41
N GLN A 395 7.19 20.19 -17.25
CA GLN A 395 7.18 21.59 -16.83
C GLN A 395 7.87 22.48 -17.86
N LYS A 396 9.05 22.05 -18.36
CA LYS A 396 9.78 22.78 -19.40
C LYS A 396 8.95 22.91 -20.68
N ASN A 397 8.33 21.84 -21.15
CA ASN A 397 7.51 21.85 -22.36
C ASN A 397 6.30 22.80 -22.23
N VAL A 398 5.61 22.76 -21.08
CA VAL A 398 4.46 23.65 -20.83
C VAL A 398 4.91 25.11 -20.77
N LEU A 399 6.01 25.42 -20.07
CA LEU A 399 6.54 26.78 -19.97
C LEU A 399 7.03 27.31 -21.31
N ASP A 400 7.72 26.50 -22.11
CA ASP A 400 8.20 26.91 -23.42
C ASP A 400 7.04 27.28 -24.36
N LYS A 401 5.93 26.52 -24.36
CA LYS A 401 4.71 26.85 -25.11
C LYS A 401 3.96 28.07 -24.57
N ALA A 402 3.89 28.22 -23.24
CA ALA A 402 3.24 29.38 -22.62
C ALA A 402 3.99 30.67 -22.96
N ARG A 403 5.34 30.64 -22.99
CA ARG A 403 6.18 31.78 -23.41
C ARG A 403 5.94 32.24 -24.84
N GLU A 404 5.50 31.35 -25.73
CA GLU A 404 5.18 31.69 -27.12
C GLU A 404 3.86 32.46 -27.25
N THR A 405 2.96 32.36 -26.27
CA THR A 405 1.56 32.79 -26.41
C THR A 405 1.04 33.73 -25.32
N MET A 406 1.76 33.90 -24.20
CA MET A 406 1.27 34.61 -23.00
C MET A 406 2.23 35.70 -22.50
N GLY A 407 1.70 36.68 -21.75
CA GLY A 407 2.49 37.75 -21.11
C GLY A 407 3.06 37.35 -19.74
N ASP A 408 3.99 38.16 -19.21
CA ASP A 408 4.77 37.81 -18.00
C ASP A 408 3.92 37.54 -16.75
N ALA A 409 2.77 38.21 -16.58
CA ALA A 409 1.87 37.99 -15.45
C ALA A 409 1.16 36.63 -15.51
N ASP A 410 0.72 36.20 -16.70
CA ASP A 410 0.06 34.90 -16.91
C ASP A 410 1.06 33.73 -16.82
N LEU A 411 2.31 33.98 -17.20
CA LEU A 411 3.43 33.05 -17.03
C LEU A 411 3.69 32.70 -15.56
N SER A 412 3.65 33.70 -14.67
CA SER A 412 3.84 33.48 -13.23
C SER A 412 2.74 32.61 -12.63
N TYR A 413 1.51 32.72 -13.13
CA TYR A 413 0.39 31.87 -12.71
C TYR A 413 0.59 30.41 -13.13
N ILE A 414 1.06 30.17 -14.36
CA ILE A 414 1.35 28.82 -14.87
C ILE A 414 2.52 28.19 -14.11
N GLU A 415 3.56 28.96 -13.79
CA GLU A 415 4.68 28.46 -12.99
C GLU A 415 4.24 28.00 -11.59
N GLU A 416 3.27 28.69 -10.99
CA GLU A 416 2.67 28.32 -9.71
C GLU A 416 1.86 27.01 -9.82
N ASP A 417 1.01 26.90 -10.84
CA ASP A 417 0.18 25.70 -11.09
C ASP A 417 1.04 24.46 -11.39
N LEU A 418 2.14 24.63 -12.14
CA LEU A 418 3.09 23.57 -12.45
C LEU A 418 3.84 23.01 -11.23
N ARG A 419 3.79 23.69 -10.07
CA ARG A 419 4.32 23.18 -8.79
C ARG A 419 3.34 22.30 -8.03
N SER A 420 2.09 22.23 -8.47
CA SER A 420 1.07 21.35 -7.87
C SER A 420 1.48 19.87 -7.97
N PRO A 421 1.22 19.06 -6.93
CA PRO A 421 1.40 17.60 -6.99
C PRO A 421 0.70 16.94 -8.18
N CYS A 422 -0.44 17.49 -8.63
CA CYS A 422 -1.17 16.99 -9.80
C CYS A 422 -0.36 17.07 -11.10
N THR A 423 0.57 18.02 -11.21
CA THR A 423 1.43 18.18 -12.39
C THR A 423 2.39 17.00 -12.55
N GLN A 424 2.89 16.45 -11.44
CA GLN A 424 3.73 15.26 -11.46
C GLN A 424 2.96 14.04 -11.97
N GLU A 425 1.72 13.86 -11.51
CA GLU A 425 0.85 12.77 -11.94
C GLU A 425 0.59 12.84 -13.45
N ILE A 426 0.30 14.03 -13.99
CA ILE A 426 0.10 14.25 -15.43
C ILE A 426 1.36 13.93 -16.23
N ALA A 427 2.52 14.38 -15.76
CA ALA A 427 3.78 14.14 -16.46
C ALA A 427 4.09 12.64 -16.55
N VAL A 428 3.96 11.92 -15.43
CA VAL A 428 4.13 10.46 -15.37
C VAL A 428 3.11 9.74 -16.26
N PHE A 429 1.87 10.17 -16.24
CA PHE A 429 0.79 9.63 -17.08
C PHE A 429 1.08 9.77 -18.58
N ASN A 430 1.59 10.91 -19.04
CA ASN A 430 1.96 11.11 -20.44
C ASN A 430 3.09 10.17 -20.86
N SER A 431 4.14 10.06 -20.04
CA SER A 431 5.24 9.12 -20.30
C SER A 431 4.76 7.67 -20.33
N PHE A 432 3.79 7.33 -19.47
CA PHE A 432 3.16 6.02 -19.43
C PHE A 432 2.34 5.73 -20.69
N ALA A 433 1.57 6.70 -21.18
CA ALA A 433 0.80 6.57 -22.42
C ALA A 433 1.71 6.27 -23.62
N GLU A 434 2.85 6.97 -23.74
CA GLU A 434 3.83 6.74 -24.81
C GLU A 434 4.47 5.34 -24.74
N ILE A 435 4.63 4.79 -23.53
CA ILE A 435 5.13 3.42 -23.35
C ILE A 435 4.08 2.40 -23.79
N VAL A 436 2.82 2.59 -23.39
CA VAL A 436 1.71 1.71 -23.81
C VAL A 436 1.49 1.79 -25.33
N ALA A 437 1.73 2.95 -25.96
CA ALA A 437 1.65 3.09 -27.42
C ALA A 437 2.64 2.19 -28.18
N LYS A 438 3.78 1.82 -27.58
CA LYS A 438 4.72 0.86 -28.19
C LYS A 438 4.11 -0.51 -28.45
N ALA A 439 3.00 -0.85 -27.77
CA ALA A 439 2.30 -2.11 -27.93
C ALA A 439 1.74 -2.35 -29.35
N ASP A 440 1.77 -1.33 -30.21
CA ASP A 440 1.49 -1.46 -31.64
C ASP A 440 2.50 -2.37 -32.36
N ASN A 441 3.77 -2.36 -31.92
CA ASN A 441 4.88 -3.04 -32.59
C ASN A 441 5.53 -4.15 -31.77
N GLU A 442 5.36 -4.15 -30.46
CA GLU A 442 5.98 -5.09 -29.53
C GLU A 442 5.02 -5.43 -28.39
N VAL A 443 5.34 -6.41 -27.55
CA VAL A 443 4.56 -6.68 -26.33
C VAL A 443 5.16 -5.86 -25.20
N VAL A 444 4.34 -5.08 -24.50
CA VAL A 444 4.76 -4.22 -23.40
C VAL A 444 4.39 -4.88 -22.08
N VAL A 445 5.39 -5.17 -21.26
CA VAL A 445 5.22 -5.71 -19.90
C VAL A 445 5.53 -4.61 -18.90
N ILE A 446 4.58 -4.30 -18.02
CA ILE A 446 4.63 -3.15 -17.12
C ILE A 446 4.59 -3.61 -15.67
N ASP A 447 5.68 -3.34 -14.96
CA ASP A 447 5.75 -3.42 -13.50
C ASP A 447 5.28 -2.09 -12.89
N THR A 448 4.13 -2.14 -12.24
CA THR A 448 3.48 -0.94 -11.68
C THR A 448 3.96 -0.66 -10.26
N ALA A 449 4.06 0.61 -9.88
CA ALA A 449 4.24 1.03 -8.50
C ALA A 449 3.07 0.53 -7.62
N PRO A 450 3.28 0.30 -6.32
CA PRO A 450 2.27 -0.29 -5.46
C PRO A 450 1.19 0.73 -5.13
N THR A 451 0.06 0.69 -5.84
CA THR A 451 -1.32 1.00 -5.39
C THR A 451 -2.23 1.15 -6.60
N GLY A 452 -3.50 0.74 -6.47
CA GLY A 452 -4.56 1.00 -7.48
C GLY A 452 -4.77 2.48 -7.81
N HIS A 453 -4.13 3.39 -7.06
CA HIS A 453 -4.14 4.83 -7.27
C HIS A 453 -3.74 5.23 -8.69
N THR A 454 -2.73 4.60 -9.31
CA THR A 454 -2.32 4.94 -10.69
C THR A 454 -3.42 4.63 -11.72
N LEU A 455 -4.27 3.63 -11.47
CA LEU A 455 -5.39 3.30 -12.34
C LEU A 455 -6.67 4.09 -12.01
N LEU A 456 -6.89 4.42 -10.73
CA LEU A 456 -7.96 5.32 -10.30
C LEU A 456 -7.71 6.77 -10.76
N LEU A 457 -6.44 7.17 -10.86
CA LEU A 457 -6.01 8.38 -11.54
C LEU A 457 -6.44 8.37 -13.02
N LEU A 458 -6.60 7.21 -13.68
CA LEU A 458 -7.07 7.18 -15.08
C LEU A 458 -8.53 7.65 -15.22
N ASP A 459 -9.38 7.44 -14.20
CA ASP A 459 -10.78 7.89 -14.23
C ASP A 459 -10.89 9.38 -13.84
N SER A 460 -10.18 9.82 -12.79
CA SER A 460 -10.13 11.24 -12.44
C SER A 460 -9.44 12.10 -13.50
N THR A 461 -8.41 11.56 -14.18
CA THR A 461 -7.77 12.20 -15.33
C THR A 461 -8.68 12.25 -16.55
N GLN A 462 -9.78 11.48 -16.64
CA GLN A 462 -10.77 11.66 -17.71
C GLN A 462 -11.57 12.95 -17.52
N SER A 463 -11.95 13.25 -16.27
CA SER A 463 -12.63 14.50 -15.90
C SER A 463 -11.68 15.69 -15.99
N TYR A 464 -10.42 15.55 -15.57
CA TYR A 464 -9.37 16.55 -15.78
C TYR A 464 -8.93 16.65 -17.26
N HIS A 465 -9.05 15.57 -18.05
CA HIS A 465 -8.78 15.57 -19.50
C HIS A 465 -9.72 16.52 -20.23
N LYS A 466 -11.00 16.51 -19.86
CA LYS A 466 -11.98 17.45 -20.42
C LYS A 466 -11.63 18.90 -20.07
N GLU A 467 -10.99 19.13 -18.92
CA GLU A 467 -10.48 20.43 -18.49
C GLU A 467 -9.23 20.86 -19.30
N VAL A 468 -8.30 19.93 -19.55
CA VAL A 468 -7.08 20.15 -20.36
C VAL A 468 -7.40 20.29 -21.85
N GLU A 469 -8.36 19.52 -22.38
CA GLU A 469 -8.94 19.71 -23.71
C GLU A 469 -9.50 21.12 -23.88
N ARG A 470 -10.14 21.65 -22.83
CA ARG A 470 -10.68 23.01 -22.81
C ARG A 470 -9.62 24.10 -22.73
N THR A 471 -8.47 23.85 -22.11
CA THR A 471 -7.44 24.88 -21.84
C THR A 471 -6.21 24.84 -22.75
N GLN A 472 -5.78 23.69 -23.27
CA GLN A 472 -4.47 23.54 -23.96
C GLN A 472 -4.52 22.94 -25.38
N GLY A 473 -5.68 22.51 -25.86
CA GLY A 473 -5.96 22.34 -27.30
C GLY A 473 -5.19 21.27 -28.10
N ASN A 474 -4.32 20.43 -27.53
CA ASN A 474 -3.72 19.30 -28.23
C ASN A 474 -3.34 18.14 -27.30
N ILE A 475 -4.03 17.00 -27.44
CA ILE A 475 -3.70 15.74 -26.76
C ILE A 475 -2.91 14.85 -27.73
N THR A 476 -1.89 14.12 -27.25
CA THR A 476 -1.19 13.15 -28.08
C THR A 476 -2.09 11.95 -28.41
N PRO A 477 -1.96 11.34 -29.60
CA PRO A 477 -2.70 10.11 -29.92
C PRO A 477 -2.46 8.96 -28.92
N ALA A 478 -1.26 8.91 -28.31
CA ALA A 478 -0.93 7.92 -27.29
C ALA A 478 -1.84 8.04 -26.06
N VAL A 479 -2.08 9.28 -25.62
CA VAL A 479 -2.93 9.57 -24.47
C VAL A 479 -4.41 9.33 -24.80
N GLN A 480 -4.88 9.76 -25.98
CA GLN A 480 -6.27 9.53 -26.40
C GLN A 480 -6.63 8.04 -26.46
N ASN A 481 -5.70 7.20 -26.92
CA ASN A 481 -5.93 5.76 -27.09
C ASN A 481 -5.61 4.93 -25.85
N LEU A 482 -5.05 5.52 -24.79
CA LEU A 482 -4.61 4.79 -23.60
C LEU A 482 -5.76 4.03 -22.94
N LEU A 483 -6.78 4.73 -22.47
CA LEU A 483 -7.93 4.12 -21.77
C LEU A 483 -8.69 3.09 -22.63
N PRO A 484 -9.05 3.41 -23.90
CA PRO A 484 -9.66 2.41 -24.79
C PRO A 484 -8.81 1.14 -24.92
N ARG A 485 -7.50 1.26 -24.99
CA ARG A 485 -6.58 0.11 -25.08
C ARG A 485 -6.53 -0.69 -23.78
N LEU A 486 -6.45 -0.01 -22.64
CA LEU A 486 -6.42 -0.67 -21.32
C LEU A 486 -7.73 -1.43 -21.02
N ARG A 487 -8.87 -0.91 -21.47
CA ARG A 487 -10.19 -1.56 -21.34
C ARG A 487 -10.42 -2.67 -22.39
N ASN A 488 -9.57 -2.77 -23.41
CA ASN A 488 -9.69 -3.81 -24.44
C ASN A 488 -9.11 -5.14 -23.94
N GLU A 489 -9.97 -6.05 -23.51
CA GLU A 489 -9.59 -7.39 -23.04
C GLU A 489 -8.79 -8.21 -24.06
N LYS A 490 -8.92 -7.94 -25.38
CA LYS A 490 -8.15 -8.67 -26.39
C LYS A 490 -6.69 -8.23 -26.45
N GLU A 491 -6.40 -7.00 -26.03
CA GLU A 491 -5.05 -6.43 -26.08
C GLU A 491 -4.38 -6.37 -24.71
N THR A 492 -5.15 -6.09 -23.66
CA THR A 492 -4.63 -5.85 -22.32
C THR A 492 -4.97 -7.01 -21.38
N GLU A 493 -3.99 -7.38 -20.56
CA GLU A 493 -4.18 -8.28 -19.43
C GLU A 493 -3.51 -7.70 -18.18
N VAL A 494 -4.17 -7.85 -17.03
CA VAL A 494 -3.58 -7.55 -15.73
C VAL A 494 -3.32 -8.86 -15.02
N VAL A 495 -2.09 -9.09 -14.56
CA VAL A 495 -1.72 -10.22 -13.70
C VAL A 495 -1.60 -9.71 -12.27
N ILE A 496 -2.51 -10.13 -11.40
CA ILE A 496 -2.51 -9.74 -9.98
C ILE A 496 -1.55 -10.67 -9.22
N VAL A 497 -0.52 -10.08 -8.60
CA VAL A 497 0.50 -10.78 -7.83
C VAL A 497 0.23 -10.55 -6.35
N THR A 498 0.16 -11.64 -5.59
CA THR A 498 -0.07 -11.63 -4.14
C THR A 498 0.84 -12.64 -3.43
N LEU A 499 0.73 -12.70 -2.10
CA LEU A 499 1.37 -13.70 -1.25
C LEU A 499 0.27 -14.55 -0.59
N PRO A 500 0.56 -15.79 -0.17
CA PRO A 500 -0.43 -16.66 0.50
C PRO A 500 -0.66 -16.25 1.97
N GLU A 501 -1.00 -14.97 2.18
CA GLU A 501 -1.21 -14.35 3.48
C GLU A 501 -2.49 -13.50 3.44
N THR A 502 -3.12 -13.28 4.60
CA THR A 502 -4.39 -12.55 4.75
C THR A 502 -4.40 -11.18 4.07
N THR A 503 -3.54 -10.26 4.52
CA THR A 503 -3.55 -8.88 4.06
C THR A 503 -3.19 -8.76 2.57
N PRO A 504 -2.14 -9.44 2.06
CA PRO A 504 -1.87 -9.45 0.61
C PRO A 504 -3.05 -9.94 -0.24
N VAL A 505 -3.77 -10.99 0.17
CA VAL A 505 -4.93 -11.50 -0.59
C VAL A 505 -6.08 -10.50 -0.59
N PHE A 506 -6.44 -9.92 0.55
CA PHE A 506 -7.54 -8.94 0.59
C PHE A 506 -7.23 -7.65 -0.16
N GLU A 507 -5.98 -7.18 -0.13
CA GLU A 507 -5.59 -6.03 -0.94
C GLU A 507 -5.58 -6.33 -2.43
N ALA A 508 -5.17 -7.53 -2.82
CA ALA A 508 -5.28 -8.00 -4.20
C ALA A 508 -6.75 -8.09 -4.65
N GLN A 509 -7.66 -8.48 -3.77
CA GLN A 509 -9.10 -8.52 -4.04
C GLN A 509 -9.67 -7.12 -4.26
N ARG A 510 -9.29 -6.14 -3.45
CA ARG A 510 -9.70 -4.74 -3.64
C ARG A 510 -9.18 -4.15 -4.93
N LEU A 511 -7.92 -4.42 -5.24
CA LEU A 511 -7.34 -4.06 -6.54
C LEU A 511 -8.16 -4.65 -7.70
N GLN A 512 -8.60 -5.90 -7.61
CA GLN A 512 -9.48 -6.50 -8.62
C GLN A 512 -10.83 -5.77 -8.73
N GLN A 513 -11.44 -5.37 -7.61
CA GLN A 513 -12.67 -4.60 -7.61
C GLN A 513 -12.48 -3.22 -8.26
N ASP A 514 -11.38 -2.54 -7.97
CA ASP A 514 -11.02 -1.25 -8.59
C ASP A 514 -10.81 -1.40 -10.11
N LEU A 515 -10.13 -2.47 -10.54
CA LEU A 515 -9.97 -2.80 -11.96
C LEU A 515 -11.32 -3.01 -12.65
N GLN A 516 -12.22 -3.79 -12.04
CA GLN A 516 -13.58 -4.03 -12.55
C GLN A 516 -14.39 -2.73 -12.66
N ARG A 517 -14.30 -1.86 -11.65
CA ARG A 517 -14.95 -0.53 -11.68
C ARG A 517 -14.41 0.33 -12.83
N ALA A 518 -13.10 0.26 -13.09
CA ALA A 518 -12.46 0.96 -14.19
C ALA A 518 -12.70 0.30 -15.58
N GLY A 519 -13.40 -0.84 -15.64
CA GLY A 519 -13.63 -1.60 -16.87
C GLY A 519 -12.37 -2.28 -17.42
N ILE A 520 -11.38 -2.56 -16.57
CA ILE A 520 -10.15 -3.25 -16.93
C ILE A 520 -10.26 -4.70 -16.46
N ASN A 521 -10.11 -5.65 -17.39
CA ASN A 521 -10.28 -7.06 -17.11
C ASN A 521 -8.99 -7.68 -16.52
N ASN A 522 -9.18 -8.62 -15.61
CA ASN A 522 -8.15 -9.46 -15.01
C ASN A 522 -8.63 -10.90 -15.01
N LYS A 523 -7.85 -11.79 -15.62
CA LYS A 523 -8.02 -13.24 -15.57
C LYS A 523 -7.08 -13.88 -14.55
N TRP A 524 -5.81 -13.49 -14.57
CA TRP A 524 -4.75 -14.26 -13.92
C TRP A 524 -4.33 -13.72 -12.56
N TRP A 525 -4.15 -14.65 -11.62
CA TRP A 525 -3.56 -14.41 -10.31
C TRP A 525 -2.26 -15.19 -10.13
N VAL A 526 -1.30 -14.62 -9.40
CA VAL A 526 -0.05 -15.27 -9.02
C VAL A 526 0.09 -15.21 -7.50
N VAL A 527 0.05 -16.37 -6.87
CA VAL A 527 0.40 -16.53 -5.45
C VAL A 527 1.89 -16.82 -5.36
N ASN A 528 2.65 -15.77 -5.08
CA ASN A 528 4.11 -15.84 -5.07
C ASN A 528 4.67 -16.28 -3.71
N SER A 529 5.90 -16.80 -3.72
CA SER A 529 6.68 -17.11 -2.51
C SER A 529 5.99 -18.06 -1.53
N SER A 530 5.29 -19.09 -2.04
CA SER A 530 4.60 -20.08 -1.23
C SER A 530 5.56 -21.13 -0.66
N LEU A 531 5.50 -21.35 0.65
CA LEU A 531 6.20 -22.44 1.33
C LEU A 531 5.55 -23.80 1.06
N LEU A 532 4.27 -23.84 0.66
CA LEU A 532 3.56 -25.08 0.32
C LEU A 532 4.20 -25.83 -0.86
N LEU A 533 4.74 -25.10 -1.84
CA LEU A 533 5.49 -25.68 -2.96
C LEU A 533 6.99 -25.84 -2.68
N THR A 534 7.49 -25.29 -1.58
CA THR A 534 8.92 -25.30 -1.27
C THR A 534 9.30 -26.61 -0.57
N PRO A 535 10.35 -27.32 -1.04
CA PRO A 535 10.78 -28.58 -0.44
C PRO A 535 11.49 -28.33 0.90
N THR A 536 10.73 -28.24 1.99
CA THR A 536 11.25 -28.07 3.36
C THR A 536 10.91 -29.27 4.25
N ASN A 537 11.88 -29.68 5.07
CA ASN A 537 11.75 -30.66 6.14
C ASN A 537 11.50 -30.02 7.51
N SER A 538 11.71 -28.70 7.65
CA SER A 538 11.52 -27.99 8.92
C SER A 538 10.07 -28.11 9.39
N PRO A 539 9.80 -28.70 10.59
CA PRO A 539 8.45 -28.77 11.13
C PRO A 539 7.80 -27.40 11.29
N PHE A 540 8.62 -26.38 11.58
CA PHE A 540 8.17 -24.99 11.70
C PHE A 540 7.70 -24.43 10.37
N LEU A 541 8.49 -24.61 9.29
CA LEU A 541 8.10 -24.13 7.96
C LEU A 541 6.94 -24.94 7.37
N LYS A 542 6.82 -26.23 7.69
CA LYS A 542 5.65 -27.05 7.34
C LYS A 542 4.37 -26.54 7.97
N ALA A 543 4.39 -26.18 9.26
CA ALA A 543 3.23 -25.58 9.93
C ALA A 543 2.83 -24.26 9.27
N LYS A 544 3.82 -23.43 8.88
CA LYS A 544 3.61 -22.23 8.09
C LYS A 544 2.99 -22.51 6.72
N ALA A 545 3.53 -23.47 5.97
CA ALA A 545 3.00 -23.87 4.67
C ALA A 545 1.54 -24.34 4.76
N GLN A 546 1.14 -25.03 5.82
CA GLN A 546 -0.25 -25.43 6.04
C GLN A 546 -1.18 -24.22 6.21
N SER A 547 -0.68 -23.15 6.83
CA SER A 547 -1.43 -21.91 7.03
C SER A 547 -1.69 -21.11 5.74
N GLU A 548 -0.94 -21.41 4.66
CA GLU A 548 -1.10 -20.81 3.34
C GLU A 548 -2.31 -21.38 2.57
N ILE A 549 -2.72 -22.62 2.88
CA ILE A 549 -3.73 -23.35 2.10
C ILE A 549 -5.04 -22.58 2.01
N GLN A 550 -5.53 -22.03 3.13
CA GLN A 550 -6.77 -21.26 3.13
C GLN A 550 -6.72 -20.03 2.22
N TRP A 551 -5.55 -19.41 2.08
CA TRP A 551 -5.35 -18.22 1.26
C TRP A 551 -5.20 -18.59 -0.22
N ILE A 552 -4.56 -19.72 -0.52
CA ILE A 552 -4.51 -20.29 -1.87
C ILE A 552 -5.91 -20.73 -2.31
N ASP A 553 -6.67 -21.42 -1.46
CA ASP A 553 -8.06 -21.79 -1.70
C ASP A 553 -8.91 -20.53 -1.98
N LYS A 554 -8.71 -19.46 -1.20
CA LYS A 554 -9.39 -18.18 -1.43
C LYS A 554 -9.06 -17.54 -2.78
N VAL A 555 -7.78 -17.57 -3.18
CA VAL A 555 -7.36 -17.05 -4.50
C VAL A 555 -7.93 -17.92 -5.63
N SER A 556 -8.01 -19.24 -5.45
CA SER A 556 -8.65 -20.15 -6.39
C SER A 556 -10.13 -19.79 -6.60
N GLU A 557 -10.87 -19.52 -5.52
CA GLU A 557 -12.25 -19.06 -5.60
C GLU A 557 -12.39 -17.73 -6.34
N ILE A 558 -11.57 -16.72 -5.99
CA ILE A 558 -11.66 -15.37 -6.57
C ILE A 558 -11.28 -15.36 -8.06
N SER A 559 -10.30 -16.18 -8.44
CA SER A 559 -9.80 -16.26 -9.82
C SER A 559 -10.57 -17.24 -10.70
N ASN A 560 -11.60 -17.91 -10.17
CA ASN A 560 -12.29 -19.02 -10.83
C ASN A 560 -11.32 -20.09 -11.36
N GLY A 561 -10.29 -20.41 -10.57
CA GLY A 561 -9.25 -21.37 -10.91
C GLY A 561 -8.13 -20.87 -11.83
N ASN A 562 -8.13 -19.60 -12.25
CA ASN A 562 -7.05 -19.01 -13.07
C ASN A 562 -5.94 -18.42 -12.19
N PHE A 563 -5.20 -19.29 -11.51
CA PHE A 563 -4.10 -18.87 -10.64
C PHE A 563 -2.89 -19.77 -10.78
N ALA A 564 -1.70 -19.18 -10.64
CA ALA A 564 -0.46 -19.91 -10.48
C ALA A 564 0.09 -19.76 -9.07
N VAL A 565 0.73 -20.80 -8.56
CA VAL A 565 1.45 -20.77 -7.28
C VAL A 565 2.94 -20.91 -7.58
N ILE A 566 3.76 -20.05 -6.98
CA ILE A 566 5.21 -20.05 -7.16
C ILE A 566 5.87 -20.32 -5.81
N GLU A 567 6.79 -21.28 -5.80
CA GLU A 567 7.57 -21.63 -4.61
C GLU A 567 8.40 -20.45 -4.09
N TRP A 568 8.65 -20.44 -2.77
CA TRP A 568 9.63 -19.52 -2.19
C TRP A 568 11.05 -19.82 -2.69
N LYS A 569 11.79 -18.76 -3.04
CA LYS A 569 13.21 -18.82 -3.45
C LYS A 569 14.02 -17.74 -2.73
N ASP A 570 15.24 -18.08 -2.34
CA ASP A 570 16.17 -17.17 -1.67
C ASP A 570 16.68 -16.06 -2.60
N LYS A 571 16.88 -16.37 -3.89
CA LYS A 571 17.40 -15.47 -4.92
C LYS A 571 16.54 -15.49 -6.18
N VAL A 572 16.17 -14.31 -6.67
CA VAL A 572 15.92 -14.05 -8.08
C VAL A 572 16.79 -12.90 -8.52
#